data_AF-A0A7C6W6P2-F1
#
_entry.id   AF-A0A7C6W6P2-F1
#
_cell.length_a   1.000
_cell.length_b   1.000
_cell.length_c   1.000
_cell.angle_alpha   90.00
_cell.angle_beta   90.00
_cell.angle_gamma   90.00
#
_symmetry.space_group_name_H-M   'P 1'
#
loop_
_entity.id
_entity.type
_entity.pdbx_description
1 polymer ?
#
loop_
_entity_poly.entity_id
_entity_poly.type
_entity_poly.pdbx_seq_one_letter_code
_entity_poly.pdbx_strand_id
1 'polypeptide(L)' 'MKFEEAMDNLNSIIEKLENKDTQLDEGIELYQKGLELARLCLSSLEEAKGKITLIKKEFSKLTEEPFGQE' A
#
# COMPACT_ATOMS: atom_id res chain seq x y z
N MET A 1 11.88 1.91 -1.09
CA MET A 1 11.25 1.00 -2.07
C MET A 1 9.95 1.65 -2.51
N LYS A 2 9.63 1.64 -3.81
CA LYS A 2 8.35 2.15 -4.32
C LYS A 2 7.23 1.12 -4.10
N PHE A 3 5.97 1.55 -4.12
CA PHE A 3 4.83 0.64 -3.95
C PHE A 3 4.83 -0.47 -5.01
N GLU A 4 5.02 -0.09 -6.28
CA GLU A 4 4.99 -1.01 -7.42
C GLU A 4 6.09 -2.07 -7.28
N GLU A 5 7.30 -1.64 -6.91
CA GLU A 5 8.44 -2.53 -6.66
C GLU A 5 8.19 -3.48 -5.48
N ALA A 6 7.59 -2.98 -4.39
CA ALA A 6 7.22 -3.82 -3.25
C ALA A 6 6.16 -4.86 -3.63
N MET A 7 5.19 -4.47 -4.45
CA MET A 7 4.12 -5.34 -4.94
C MET A 7 4.65 -6.43 -5.88
N ASP A 8 5.54 -6.08 -6.81
CA ASP A 8 6.18 -7.04 -7.71
C ASP A 8 7.03 -8.07 -6.95
N ASN A 9 7.78 -7.60 -5.95
CA ASN A 9 8.54 -8.47 -5.06
C ASN A 9 7.64 -9.38 -4.22
N LEU A 10 6.49 -8.88 -3.74
CA LEU A 10 5.53 -9.67 -2.98
C LEU A 10 4.90 -10.76 -3.84
N ASN A 11 4.50 -10.45 -5.07
CA ASN A 11 3.99 -11.44 -6.03
C ASN A 11 5.03 -12.53 -6.31
N SER A 12 6.30 -12.14 -6.51
CA SER A 12 7.40 -13.09 -6.71
C SER A 12 7.60 -14.02 -5.51
N ILE A 13 7.35 -13.54 -4.29
CA ILE A 13 7.40 -14.38 -3.08
C ILE A 13 6.22 -15.35 -3.05
N ILE A 14 5.01 -14.90 -3.40
CA ILE A 14 3.82 -15.76 -3.46
C ILE A 14 4.05 -16.89 -4.46
N GLU A 15 4.55 -16.58 -5.66
CA GLU A 15 4.88 -17.59 -6.68
C GLU A 15 5.87 -18.65 -6.16
N LYS A 16 6.87 -18.23 -5.39
CA LYS A 16 7.82 -19.16 -4.74
C LYS A 16 7.17 -19.98 -3.64
N LEU A 17 6.30 -19.39 -2.82
CA LEU A 17 5.59 -20.12 -1.76
C LEU A 17 4.58 -21.15 -2.32
N GLU A 18 4.03 -20.92 -3.51
CA GLU A 18 3.16 -21.86 -4.20
C GLU A 18 3.93 -23.00 -4.89
N ASN A 19 5.25 -22.85 -5.06
CA ASN A 19 6.09 -23.91 -5.60
C ASN A 19 6.25 -25.06 -4.60
N LYS A 20 5.93 -26.28 -5.05
CA LYS A 20 6.01 -27.51 -4.24
C LYS A 20 7.44 -27.93 -3.88
N ASP A 21 8.43 -27.41 -4.59
CA ASP A 21 9.85 -27.70 -4.33
C ASP A 21 10.46 -26.78 -3.26
N THR A 22 9.71 -25.77 -2.79
CA THR A 22 10.16 -24.85 -1.74
C THR A 22 10.33 -25.60 -0.42
N GLN A 23 11.55 -25.57 0.11
CA GLN A 23 11.87 -26.21 1.37
C GLN A 23 11.24 -25.47 2.54
N LEU A 24 10.99 -26.17 3.66
CA LEU A 24 10.33 -25.59 4.82
C LEU A 24 11.03 -24.34 5.35
N ASP A 25 12.35 -24.40 5.53
CA ASP A 25 13.12 -23.28 6.07
C ASP A 25 13.10 -22.06 5.12
N GLU A 26 13.23 -22.30 3.81
CA GLU A 26 13.08 -21.25 2.79
C GLU A 26 11.67 -20.66 2.79
N GLY A 27 10.64 -21.49 2.96
CA GLY A 27 9.25 -21.04 3.05
C GLY A 27 9.02 -20.11 4.25
N ILE A 28 9.65 -20.37 5.39
CA ILE A 28 9.57 -19.51 6.58
C ILE A 28 10.22 -18.15 6.30
N GLU A 29 11.39 -18.13 5.66
CA GLU A 29 12.08 -16.88 5.29
C GLU A 29 11.27 -16.06 4.27
N LEU A 30 10.75 -16.73 3.24
CA LEU A 30 9.88 -16.13 2.23
C LEU A 30 8.62 -15.53 2.86
N TYR A 31 8.00 -16.24 3.81
CA TYR A 31 6.83 -15.74 4.52
C TYR A 31 7.13 -14.48 5.35
N GLN A 32 8.22 -14.47 6.10
CA GLN A 32 8.65 -13.30 6.87
C GLN A 32 8.88 -12.09 5.97
N LYS A 33 9.61 -12.28 4.86
CA LYS A 33 9.87 -11.22 3.89
C LYS A 33 8.59 -10.74 3.20
N GLY A 34 7.67 -11.65 2.88
CA GLY A 34 6.35 -11.32 2.34
C GLY A 34 5.55 -10.45 3.29
N LEU A 35 5.61 -10.73 4.60
CA LEU A 35 4.93 -9.94 5.62
C LEU A 35 5.48 -8.51 5.71
N GLU A 36 6.80 -8.34 5.59
CA GLU A 36 7.45 -7.03 5.56
C GLU A 36 7.02 -6.22 4.34
N LEU A 37 7.03 -6.83 3.14
CA LEU A 37 6.58 -6.18 1.91
C LEU A 37 5.09 -5.82 1.97
N ALA A 38 4.25 -6.70 2.49
CA ALA A 38 2.83 -6.42 2.68
C ALA A 38 2.58 -5.21 3.60
N ARG A 39 3.35 -5.09 4.68
CA ARG A 39 3.30 -3.91 5.57
C ARG A 39 3.73 -2.63 4.86
N LEU A 40 4.77 -2.68 4.03
CA LEU A 40 5.22 -1.54 3.23
C LEU A 40 4.14 -1.10 2.21
N CYS A 41 3.51 -2.06 1.53
CA CYS A 41 2.40 -1.79 0.63
C CYS A 41 1.23 -1.12 1.36
N LEU A 42 0.83 -1.65 2.52
CA LEU A 42 -0.26 -1.08 3.33
C LEU A 42 0.06 0.36 3.75
N SER A 43 1.27 0.61 4.27
CA SER A 43 1.68 1.95 4.69
C SER A 43 1.68 2.95 3.53
N SER A 44 2.11 2.53 2.34
CA SER A 44 2.09 3.37 1.13
C SER A 44 0.66 3.75 0.72
N LEU A 45 -0.27 2.79 0.81
CA LEU A 45 -1.69 3.02 0.51
C LEU A 45 -2.34 3.96 1.54
N GLU A 46 -2.00 3.82 2.82
CA GLU A 46 -2.48 4.71 3.87
C GLU A 46 -2.01 6.16 3.65
N GLU A 47 -0.74 6.35 3.30
CA GLU A 47 -0.20 7.67 2.98
C GLU A 47 -0.92 8.29 1.77
N ALA A 48 -1.12 7.51 0.70
CA ALA A 48 -1.84 7.96 -0.49
C ALA A 48 -3.29 8.35 -0.17
N LYS A 49 -4.00 7.54 0.63
CA LYS A 49 -5.35 7.84 1.09
C LYS A 49 -5.40 9.13 1.92
N GLY A 50 -4.41 9.35 2.79
CA GLY A 50 -4.26 10.57 3.58
C GLY A 50 -4.13 11.81 2.68
N LYS A 51 -3.26 11.75 1.66
CA LYS A 51 -3.09 12.84 0.68
C LYS A 51 -4.37 13.15 -0.08
N ILE A 52 -5.07 12.12 -0.57
CA ILE A 52 -6.36 12.29 -1.29
C ILE A 52 -7.39 12.96 -0.36
N THR A 53 -7.43 12.57 0.91
CA THR A 53 -8.37 13.13 1.88
C THR A 53 -8.11 14.61 2.12
N LEU A 54 -6.83 15.01 2.23
CA LEU A 54 -6.44 16.41 2.36
C LEU A 54 -6.83 17.22 1.13
N ILE A 55 -6.53 16.72 -0.07
CA ILE A 55 -6.88 17.38 -1.34
C ILE A 55 -8.40 17.59 -1.44
N LYS A 56 -9.20 16.56 -1.10
CA LYS A 56 -10.66 16.68 -1.07
C LYS A 56 -11.13 17.77 -0.11
N LYS A 57 -10.56 17.84 1.09
CA LYS A 57 -10.90 18.86 2.09
C LYS A 57 -10.57 20.27 1.59
N GLU A 58 -9.41 20.47 0.98
CA GLU A 58 -9.04 21.77 0.43
C GLU A 58 -9.93 22.16 -0.76
N PHE A 59 -10.26 21.22 -1.64
CA PHE A 59 -11.18 21.46 -2.75
C PHE A 59 -12.58 21.87 -2.27
N SER A 60 -13.13 21.20 -1.25
CA SER A 60 -14.43 21.56 -0.66
C SER A 60 -14.46 22.99 -0.12
N LYS A 61 -13.36 23.49 0.49
CA LYS A 61 -13.27 24.88 0.96
C LYS A 61 -13.30 25.89 -0.19
N LEU A 62 -12.79 25.54 -1.37
CA LEU A 62 -12.81 26.43 -2.54
C LEU A 62 -14.20 26.53 -3.18
N THR A 63 -15.05 25.51 -2.97
CA THR A 63 -16.40 25.44 -3.54
C THR A 63 -17.50 25.90 -2.58
N GLU A 64 -17.18 26.07 -1.29
CA GLU A 64 -18.10 26.59 -0.27
C GLU A 64 -17.66 27.98 0.17
N GLU A 65 -17.98 29.02 -0.62
CA GLU A 65 -18.24 30.34 -0.05
C GLU A 65 -19.75 30.49 0.14
N PRO A 66 -20.26 30.75 1.36
CA PRO A 66 -21.64 31.18 1.54
C PRO A 66 -21.83 32.50 0.78
N PHE A 67 -22.50 32.42 -0.36
CA PHE A 67 -22.93 33.58 -1.10
C PHE A 67 -24.15 34.18 -0.39
N GLY A 68 -23.97 35.35 0.24
CA GLY A 68 -25.04 36.08 0.93
C GLY A 68 -25.09 35.81 2.44
N GLN A 69 -24.17 36.40 3.18
CA GLN A 69 -24.46 36.87 4.53
C GLN A 69 -24.76 38.38 4.45
N GLU A 70 -25.99 38.70 4.08
CA GLU A 70 -26.66 39.96 4.43
C GLU A 70 -27.88 39.63 5.31
#